data_AF-A0A1A7YQT9-F1
#
_entry.id   AF-A0A1A7YQT9-F1
#
_cell.length_a   1.000
_cell.length_b   1.000
_cell.length_c   1.000
_cell.angle_alpha   90.00
_cell.angle_beta   90.00
_cell.angle_gamma   90.00
#
_symmetry.space_group_name_H-M   'P 1'
#
loop_
_entity.id
_entity.type
_entity.pdbx_description
1 polymer ?
#
loop_
_entity_poly.entity_id
_entity_poly.type
_entity_poly.pdbx_seq_one_letter_code
_entity_poly.pdbx_strand_id
1 'polypeptide(L)'
;GGEALRYLLPALCHLSAEEGPRKVLLTLDAPALLVDFLLQTWTSLKGRKDGASSRDPSRETACSALLNFTVTEPESVRKDPCYRTLEVHLSEALPVLVNKPHLLVLVANYVTLGLMIGRLKSPPSGSVEADQKRFFTAALRFLRGALESGSGSGSCPVQVSVSWKDSWDEAAELWRLSLQVLGGCIRTQPWVVGLIREEGWLQHTISMLAQCSALPDQNTQEVLEEVLCAVVEQCSVSQQEIREVMRRDHGGALSRMRSLKESVGLK
;
A
#
# COMPACT_ATOMS: atom_id res chain seq x y z
N GLY A 1 2.80 -23.81 -19.53
CA GLY A 1 1.60 -23.34 -18.83
C GLY A 1 1.48 -21.83 -18.77
N GLY A 2 2.56 -21.10 -18.46
CA GLY A 2 2.50 -19.66 -18.18
C GLY A 2 1.86 -18.77 -19.27
N GLU A 3 2.07 -19.06 -20.56
CA GLU A 3 1.42 -18.28 -21.64
C GLU A 3 -0.09 -18.46 -21.69
N ALA A 4 -0.59 -19.70 -21.55
CA ALA A 4 -2.03 -19.95 -21.53
C ALA A 4 -2.71 -19.22 -20.37
N LEU A 5 -2.07 -19.18 -19.19
CA LEU A 5 -2.61 -18.45 -18.05
C LEU A 5 -2.64 -16.93 -18.32
N ARG A 6 -1.64 -16.35 -18.99
CA ARG A 6 -1.66 -14.93 -19.37
C ARG A 6 -2.90 -14.55 -20.17
N TYR A 7 -3.33 -15.41 -21.10
CA TYR A 7 -4.55 -15.19 -21.89
C TYR A 7 -5.84 -15.28 -21.05
N LEU A 8 -5.84 -16.07 -19.98
CA LEU A 8 -7.01 -16.28 -19.13
C LEU A 8 -7.12 -15.28 -17.98
N LEU A 9 -6.03 -14.60 -17.60
CA LEU A 9 -6.00 -13.71 -16.44
C LEU A 9 -7.07 -12.60 -16.44
N PRO A 10 -7.38 -11.91 -17.55
CA PRO A 10 -8.45 -10.93 -17.56
C PRO A 10 -9.81 -11.55 -17.16
N ALA A 11 -10.14 -12.71 -17.73
CA ALA A 11 -11.36 -13.43 -17.38
C ALA A 11 -11.35 -13.90 -15.92
N LEU A 12 -10.24 -14.48 -15.44
CA LEU A 12 -10.10 -14.89 -14.05
C LEU A 12 -10.26 -13.73 -13.07
N CYS A 13 -9.73 -12.55 -13.41
CA CYS A 13 -9.88 -11.34 -12.60
C CYS A 13 -11.36 -10.96 -12.47
N HIS A 14 -12.12 -10.92 -13.56
CA HIS A 14 -13.55 -10.64 -13.51
C HIS A 14 -14.33 -11.71 -12.74
N LEU A 15 -14.08 -12.99 -13.02
CA LEU A 15 -14.77 -14.11 -12.36
C LEU A 15 -14.48 -14.14 -10.85
N SER A 16 -13.27 -13.76 -10.42
CA SER A 16 -12.92 -13.69 -8.99
C SER A 16 -13.68 -12.59 -8.23
N ALA A 17 -14.18 -11.55 -8.91
CA ALA A 17 -14.98 -10.49 -8.28
C ALA A 17 -16.43 -10.95 -8.02
N GLU A 18 -16.98 -11.80 -8.88
CA GLU A 18 -18.35 -12.29 -8.80
C GLU A 18 -18.49 -13.48 -7.85
N GLU A 19 -19.51 -13.48 -6.98
CA GLU A 19 -19.64 -14.49 -5.91
C GLU A 19 -19.71 -15.93 -6.44
N GLY A 20 -20.64 -16.22 -7.37
CA GLY A 20 -20.83 -17.57 -7.91
C GLY A 20 -19.56 -18.13 -8.57
N PRO A 21 -18.99 -17.44 -9.58
CA PRO A 21 -17.77 -17.88 -10.22
C PRO A 21 -16.56 -17.93 -9.27
N ARG A 22 -16.42 -16.99 -8.32
CA ARG A 22 -15.36 -17.03 -7.31
C ARG A 22 -15.39 -18.33 -6.50
N LYS A 23 -16.57 -18.79 -6.06
CA LYS A 23 -16.69 -20.06 -5.34
C LYS A 23 -16.20 -21.25 -6.18
N VAL A 24 -16.49 -21.27 -7.49
CA VAL A 24 -15.95 -22.29 -8.40
C VAL A 24 -14.43 -22.18 -8.50
N LEU A 25 -13.87 -20.98 -8.66
CA LEU A 25 -12.42 -20.76 -8.73
C LEU A 25 -11.70 -21.24 -7.47
N LEU A 26 -12.29 -21.07 -6.28
CA LEU A 26 -11.75 -21.61 -5.04
C LEU A 26 -11.70 -23.14 -5.04
N THR A 27 -12.70 -23.83 -5.59
CA THR A 27 -12.67 -25.31 -5.71
C THR A 27 -11.62 -25.83 -6.70
N LEU A 28 -11.08 -24.95 -7.54
CA LEU A 28 -10.06 -25.26 -8.54
C LEU A 28 -8.67 -24.76 -8.13
N ASP A 29 -8.46 -24.39 -6.86
CA ASP A 29 -7.22 -23.85 -6.31
C ASP A 29 -6.65 -22.66 -7.12
N ALA A 30 -7.54 -21.83 -7.67
CA ALA A 30 -7.15 -20.65 -8.45
C ALA A 30 -6.21 -19.69 -7.68
N PRO A 31 -6.38 -19.43 -6.36
CA PRO A 31 -5.41 -18.63 -5.61
C PRO A 31 -4.00 -19.20 -5.68
N ALA A 32 -3.82 -20.51 -5.46
CA ALA A 32 -2.52 -21.16 -5.52
C ALA A 32 -1.91 -21.07 -6.93
N LEU A 33 -2.70 -21.28 -7.99
CA LEU A 33 -2.27 -21.12 -9.37
C LEU A 33 -1.76 -19.69 -9.67
N LEU A 34 -2.46 -18.66 -9.16
CA LEU A 34 -2.06 -17.27 -9.34
C LEU A 34 -0.78 -16.93 -8.56
N VAL A 35 -0.62 -17.49 -7.36
CA VAL A 35 0.60 -17.35 -6.56
C VAL A 35 1.80 -17.99 -7.28
N ASP A 36 1.64 -19.20 -7.80
CA ASP A 36 2.68 -19.89 -8.59
C ASP A 36 3.07 -19.09 -9.84
N PHE A 37 2.09 -18.48 -10.51
CA PHE A 37 2.36 -17.59 -11.64
C PHE A 37 3.22 -16.37 -11.25
N LEU A 38 2.92 -15.73 -10.12
CA LEU A 38 3.71 -14.60 -9.63
C LEU A 38 5.14 -15.01 -9.25
N LEU A 39 5.32 -16.17 -8.61
CA LEU A 39 6.62 -16.74 -8.27
C LEU A 39 7.45 -17.05 -9.52
N GLN A 40 6.87 -17.76 -10.48
CA GLN A 40 7.56 -18.15 -11.71
C GLN A 40 7.97 -16.91 -12.52
N THR A 41 7.06 -15.97 -12.70
CA THR A 41 7.37 -14.75 -13.45
C THR A 41 8.39 -13.88 -12.72
N TRP A 42 8.43 -13.89 -11.39
CA TRP A 42 9.41 -13.13 -10.60
C TRP A 42 10.85 -13.51 -10.91
N THR A 43 11.15 -14.81 -11.02
CA THR A 43 12.51 -15.29 -11.32
C THR A 43 13.04 -14.70 -12.63
N SER A 44 12.20 -14.62 -13.67
CA SER A 44 12.53 -14.00 -14.96
C SER A 44 12.74 -12.49 -14.84
N LEU A 45 11.91 -11.81 -14.04
CA LEU A 45 11.99 -10.36 -13.85
C LEU A 45 13.22 -9.92 -13.06
N LYS A 46 13.59 -10.69 -12.02
CA LYS A 46 14.74 -10.40 -11.15
C LYS A 46 16.07 -10.40 -11.91
N GLY A 47 16.22 -11.27 -12.91
CA GLY A 47 17.44 -11.39 -13.72
C GLY A 47 17.59 -10.37 -14.85
N ARG A 48 16.55 -9.58 -15.16
CA ARG A 48 16.55 -8.62 -16.27
C ARG A 48 17.05 -7.24 -15.84
N LYS A 49 18.00 -6.69 -16.61
CA LYS A 49 18.42 -5.27 -16.52
C LYS A 49 17.30 -4.35 -17.03
N ASP A 50 17.20 -3.17 -16.43
CA ASP A 50 16.03 -2.26 -16.51
C ASP A 50 15.69 -1.72 -17.91
N GLY A 51 16.54 -1.96 -18.93
CA GLY A 51 16.30 -1.55 -20.31
C GLY A 51 15.60 -2.58 -21.22
N ALA A 52 15.34 -3.81 -20.75
CA ALA A 52 14.88 -4.92 -21.61
C ALA A 52 13.52 -5.53 -21.23
N SER A 53 12.84 -5.03 -20.19
CA SER A 53 11.55 -5.56 -19.77
C SER A 53 10.43 -4.59 -20.12
N SER A 54 9.64 -4.92 -21.14
CA SER A 54 8.32 -4.33 -21.30
C SER A 54 7.48 -4.59 -20.04
N ARG A 55 6.66 -3.62 -19.65
CA ARG A 55 5.62 -3.80 -18.63
C ARG A 55 4.79 -5.05 -19.00
N ASP A 56 4.65 -6.00 -18.08
CA ASP A 56 3.81 -7.20 -18.26
C ASP A 56 2.54 -7.04 -17.42
N PRO A 57 1.42 -6.60 -18.01
CA PRO A 57 0.17 -6.35 -17.27
C PRO A 57 -0.39 -7.63 -16.65
N SER A 58 0.02 -8.81 -17.12
CA SER A 58 -0.41 -10.10 -16.57
C SER A 58 -0.14 -10.19 -15.06
N ARG A 59 0.98 -9.65 -14.58
CA ARG A 59 1.32 -9.68 -13.16
C ARG A 59 0.42 -8.78 -12.34
N GLU A 60 0.07 -7.62 -12.89
CA GLU A 60 -0.84 -6.66 -12.28
C GLU A 60 -2.24 -7.27 -12.19
N THR A 61 -2.73 -7.87 -13.29
CA THR A 61 -4.02 -8.58 -13.32
C THR A 61 -4.07 -9.77 -12.36
N ALA A 62 -2.99 -10.54 -12.24
CA ALA A 62 -2.92 -11.63 -11.26
C ALA A 62 -3.00 -11.10 -9.81
N CYS A 63 -2.36 -9.97 -9.51
CA CYS A 63 -2.50 -9.32 -8.20
C CYS A 63 -3.91 -8.81 -7.96
N SER A 64 -4.56 -8.23 -8.98
CA SER A 64 -5.96 -7.77 -8.88
C SER A 64 -6.92 -8.94 -8.63
N ALA A 65 -6.71 -10.08 -9.29
CA ALA A 65 -7.49 -11.29 -9.03
C ALA A 65 -7.26 -11.83 -7.59
N LEU A 66 -6.01 -11.89 -7.13
CA LEU A 66 -5.67 -12.25 -5.75
C LEU A 66 -6.26 -11.28 -4.71
N LEU A 67 -6.33 -10.00 -5.05
CA LEU A 67 -6.95 -8.98 -4.22
C LEU A 67 -8.45 -9.25 -4.02
N ASN A 68 -9.17 -9.66 -5.07
CA ASN A 68 -10.58 -10.03 -4.96
C ASN A 68 -10.79 -11.16 -3.95
N PHE A 69 -10.00 -12.23 -4.03
CA PHE A 69 -10.04 -13.32 -3.04
C PHE A 69 -9.67 -12.82 -1.64
N THR A 70 -8.65 -11.96 -1.53
CA THR A 70 -8.19 -11.44 -0.24
C THR A 70 -9.27 -10.64 0.48
N VAL A 71 -10.03 -9.83 -0.26
CA VAL A 71 -11.13 -9.01 0.26
C VAL A 71 -12.35 -9.86 0.61
N THR A 72 -12.71 -10.81 -0.25
CA THR A 72 -14.00 -11.51 -0.17
C THR A 72 -13.95 -12.80 0.65
N GLU A 73 -12.77 -13.39 0.84
CA GLU A 73 -12.59 -14.71 1.48
C GLU A 73 -11.56 -14.67 2.62
N PRO A 74 -11.70 -13.78 3.62
CA PRO A 74 -10.68 -13.55 4.65
C PRO A 74 -10.36 -14.80 5.50
N GLU A 75 -11.34 -15.69 5.69
CA GLU A 75 -11.13 -16.95 6.41
C GLU A 75 -10.25 -17.93 5.61
N SER A 76 -10.42 -17.97 4.29
CA SER A 76 -9.58 -18.79 3.41
C SER A 76 -8.15 -18.27 3.39
N VAL A 77 -7.98 -16.94 3.29
CA VAL A 77 -6.65 -16.29 3.31
C VAL A 77 -5.86 -16.62 4.57
N ARG A 78 -6.52 -16.69 5.73
CA ARG A 78 -5.84 -17.02 7.00
C ARG A 78 -5.40 -18.47 7.12
N LYS A 79 -6.04 -19.39 6.39
CA LYS A 79 -5.85 -20.85 6.55
C LYS A 79 -5.03 -21.46 5.42
N ASP A 80 -5.17 -20.95 4.21
CA ASP A 80 -4.55 -21.53 3.03
C ASP A 80 -3.04 -21.19 2.98
N PRO A 81 -2.16 -22.20 2.92
CA PRO A 81 -0.72 -21.99 2.90
C PRO A 81 -0.21 -21.22 1.67
N CYS A 82 -0.95 -21.15 0.56
CA CYS A 82 -0.52 -20.39 -0.61
C CYS A 82 -0.37 -18.89 -0.29
N TYR A 83 -1.17 -18.35 0.63
CA TYR A 83 -1.04 -16.96 1.06
C TYR A 83 0.21 -16.73 1.88
N ARG A 84 0.67 -17.73 2.65
CA ARG A 84 1.95 -17.63 3.34
C ARG A 84 3.11 -17.60 2.35
N THR A 85 3.06 -18.44 1.31
CA THR A 85 4.03 -18.39 0.20
C THR A 85 4.01 -17.02 -0.50
N LEU A 86 2.81 -16.47 -0.73
CA LEU A 86 2.64 -15.14 -1.30
C LEU A 86 3.23 -14.03 -0.41
N GLU A 87 3.01 -14.06 0.91
CA GLU A 87 3.60 -13.07 1.84
C GLU A 87 5.13 -13.03 1.75
N VAL A 88 5.77 -14.21 1.79
CA VAL A 88 7.23 -14.33 1.69
C VAL A 88 7.70 -13.75 0.36
N HIS A 89 7.03 -14.13 -0.74
CA HIS A 89 7.33 -13.60 -2.07
C HIS A 89 7.20 -12.06 -2.15
N LEU A 90 6.11 -11.49 -1.64
CA LEU A 90 5.90 -10.05 -1.60
C LEU A 90 7.00 -9.34 -0.80
N SER A 91 7.38 -9.90 0.35
CA SER A 91 8.46 -9.38 1.19
C SER A 91 9.82 -9.37 0.49
N GLU A 92 10.15 -10.42 -0.27
CA GLU A 92 11.41 -10.52 -1.01
C GLU A 92 11.44 -9.67 -2.28
N ALA A 93 10.33 -9.61 -3.01
CA ALA A 93 10.27 -8.94 -4.30
C ALA A 93 10.14 -7.43 -4.18
N LEU A 94 9.37 -6.94 -3.20
CA LEU A 94 9.03 -5.53 -3.10
C LEU A 94 10.26 -4.59 -2.96
N PRO A 95 11.27 -4.87 -2.11
CA PRO A 95 12.46 -4.03 -2.00
C PRO A 95 13.27 -3.90 -3.29
N VAL A 96 13.17 -4.88 -4.19
CA VAL A 96 13.82 -4.82 -5.50
C VAL A 96 12.95 -4.03 -6.49
N LEU A 97 11.63 -4.28 -6.48
CA LEU A 97 10.68 -3.65 -7.38
C LEU A 97 10.56 -2.13 -7.17
N VAL A 98 10.63 -1.64 -5.93
CA VAL A 98 10.57 -0.19 -5.63
C VAL A 98 11.68 0.62 -6.32
N ASN A 99 12.78 -0.03 -6.71
CA ASN A 99 13.89 0.60 -7.43
C ASN A 99 13.72 0.55 -8.95
N LYS A 100 12.58 0.10 -9.47
CA LYS A 100 12.28 -0.03 -10.91
C LYS A 100 11.08 0.86 -11.30
N PRO A 101 11.31 2.13 -11.68
CA PRO A 101 10.23 3.10 -11.93
C PRO A 101 9.21 2.65 -12.97
N HIS A 102 9.63 1.93 -14.02
CA HIS A 102 8.75 1.41 -15.06
C HIS A 102 7.77 0.32 -14.59
N LEU A 103 7.90 -0.17 -13.35
CA LEU A 103 7.03 -1.19 -12.73
C LEU A 103 6.17 -0.62 -11.61
N LEU A 104 6.04 0.70 -11.51
CA LEU A 104 5.34 1.39 -10.43
C LEU A 104 3.92 0.83 -10.18
N VAL A 105 3.15 0.57 -11.24
CA VAL A 105 1.78 0.00 -11.13
C VAL A 105 1.80 -1.39 -10.51
N LEU A 106 2.79 -2.23 -10.86
CA LEU A 106 2.99 -3.53 -10.23
C LEU A 106 3.38 -3.40 -8.75
N VAL A 107 4.21 -2.40 -8.41
CA VAL A 107 4.57 -2.11 -7.02
C VAL A 107 3.33 -1.72 -6.21
N ALA A 108 2.47 -0.86 -6.76
CA ALA A 108 1.20 -0.48 -6.13
C ALA A 108 0.29 -1.68 -5.86
N ASN A 109 0.22 -2.62 -6.82
CA ASN A 109 -0.49 -3.89 -6.65
C ASN A 109 0.10 -4.74 -5.52
N TYR A 110 1.43 -4.91 -5.48
CA TYR A 110 2.11 -5.70 -4.45
C TYR A 110 1.94 -5.11 -3.05
N VAL A 111 2.04 -3.77 -2.93
CA VAL A 111 1.82 -3.06 -1.67
C VAL A 111 0.38 -3.23 -1.19
N THR A 112 -0.59 -2.99 -2.08
CA THR A 112 -2.02 -3.16 -1.76
C THR A 112 -2.32 -4.58 -1.27
N LEU A 113 -1.87 -5.58 -2.03
CA LEU A 113 -2.13 -6.98 -1.73
C LEU A 113 -1.48 -7.43 -0.41
N GLY A 114 -0.21 -7.08 -0.18
CA GLY A 114 0.48 -7.46 1.05
C GLY A 114 -0.06 -6.73 2.29
N LEU A 115 -0.48 -5.47 2.16
CA LEU A 115 -1.18 -4.76 3.24
C LEU A 115 -2.57 -5.35 3.51
N MET A 116 -3.30 -5.77 2.46
CA MET A 116 -4.57 -6.48 2.58
C MET A 116 -4.43 -7.78 3.36
N ILE A 117 -3.45 -8.62 3.02
CA ILE A 117 -3.15 -9.86 3.77
C ILE A 117 -2.71 -9.51 5.19
N GLY A 118 -1.82 -8.54 5.33
CA GLY A 118 -1.27 -8.08 6.61
C GLY A 118 -2.37 -7.68 7.60
N ARG A 119 -3.43 -6.99 7.16
CA ARG A 119 -4.52 -6.56 8.05
C ARG A 119 -5.29 -7.73 8.67
N LEU A 120 -5.33 -8.88 8.00
CA LEU A 120 -6.10 -10.04 8.43
C LEU A 120 -5.40 -10.83 9.54
N LYS A 121 -4.12 -10.52 9.80
CA LYS A 121 -3.29 -11.20 10.79
C LYS A 121 -3.53 -10.67 12.19
N SER A 122 -3.47 -11.57 13.15
CA SER A 122 -3.39 -11.20 14.56
C SER A 122 -2.04 -10.54 14.87
N PRO A 123 -1.98 -9.67 15.89
CA PRO A 123 -0.72 -9.15 16.37
C PRO A 123 0.23 -10.30 16.74
N PRO A 124 1.55 -10.17 16.44
CA PRO A 124 2.51 -11.20 16.80
C PRO A 124 2.56 -11.35 18.33
N SER A 125 2.61 -12.60 18.81
CA SER A 125 2.77 -12.91 20.25
C SER A 125 4.20 -12.70 20.76
N GLY A 126 5.14 -12.40 19.87
CA GLY A 126 6.55 -12.17 20.17
C GLY A 126 7.17 -11.15 19.21
N SER A 127 8.45 -11.34 18.86
CA SER A 127 9.12 -10.45 17.90
C SER A 127 8.45 -10.51 16.52
N VAL A 128 8.31 -9.33 15.90
CA VAL A 128 7.83 -9.20 14.51
C VAL A 128 8.75 -10.00 13.58
N GLU A 129 8.17 -10.79 12.68
CA GLU A 129 8.91 -11.56 11.69
C GLU A 129 9.73 -10.63 10.78
N ALA A 130 10.96 -11.03 10.46
CA ALA A 130 11.85 -10.23 9.61
C ALA A 130 11.24 -9.93 8.23
N ASP A 131 10.51 -10.90 7.66
CA ASP A 131 9.85 -10.73 6.36
C ASP A 131 8.71 -9.72 6.44
N GLN A 132 7.95 -9.72 7.55
CA GLN A 132 6.89 -8.75 7.76
C GLN A 132 7.47 -7.34 7.93
N LYS A 133 8.52 -7.17 8.74
CA LYS A 133 9.21 -5.87 8.89
C LYS A 133 9.74 -5.38 7.54
N ARG A 134 10.38 -6.26 6.75
CA ARG A 134 10.93 -5.93 5.42
C ARG A 134 9.84 -5.46 4.45
N PHE A 135 8.71 -6.16 4.41
CA PHE A 135 7.59 -5.78 3.56
C PHE A 135 7.06 -4.38 3.93
N PHE A 136 6.71 -4.16 5.20
CA PHE A 136 6.16 -2.88 5.65
C PHE A 136 7.15 -1.73 5.45
N THR A 137 8.46 -1.94 5.66
CA THR A 137 9.49 -0.95 5.37
C THR A 137 9.47 -0.53 3.89
N ALA A 138 9.44 -1.49 2.97
CA ALA A 138 9.41 -1.20 1.54
C ALA A 138 8.10 -0.53 1.11
N ALA A 139 6.96 -0.96 1.67
CA ALA A 139 5.65 -0.36 1.46
C ALA A 139 5.61 1.10 1.92
N LEU A 140 6.13 1.42 3.11
CA LEU A 140 6.17 2.79 3.63
C LEU A 140 7.02 3.70 2.74
N ARG A 141 8.19 3.23 2.27
CA ARG A 141 9.03 4.00 1.33
C ARG A 141 8.31 4.27 0.02
N PHE A 142 7.61 3.28 -0.51
CA PHE A 142 6.80 3.44 -1.72
C PHE A 142 5.68 4.47 -1.51
N LEU A 143 4.88 4.32 -0.45
CA LEU A 143 3.75 5.21 -0.17
C LEU A 143 4.20 6.66 0.08
N ARG A 144 5.35 6.85 0.72
CA ARG A 144 5.96 8.17 0.93
C ARG A 144 6.30 8.87 -0.38
N GLY A 145 6.71 8.12 -1.41
CA GLY A 145 7.31 8.68 -2.62
C GLY A 145 6.34 9.23 -3.66
N ALA A 146 5.02 9.20 -3.41
CA ALA A 146 4.02 9.59 -4.41
C ALA A 146 3.76 11.10 -4.47
N LEU A 147 3.88 11.79 -3.33
CA LEU A 147 3.50 13.19 -3.17
C LEU A 147 4.69 14.02 -2.68
N GLU A 148 4.86 15.19 -3.27
CA GLU A 148 5.91 16.15 -2.93
C GLU A 148 5.33 17.56 -2.75
N SER A 149 5.99 18.35 -1.90
CA SER A 149 5.68 19.77 -1.76
C SER A 149 6.08 20.52 -3.04
N GLY A 150 5.15 21.31 -3.59
CA GLY A 150 5.43 22.07 -4.81
C GLY A 150 6.57 23.09 -4.65
N SER A 151 7.43 23.19 -5.67
CA SER A 151 8.56 24.14 -5.69
C SER A 151 8.07 25.54 -6.10
N GLY A 152 7.69 26.38 -5.14
CA GLY A 152 7.30 27.77 -5.38
C GLY A 152 7.41 28.64 -4.12
N SER A 153 7.64 29.94 -4.28
CA SER A 153 7.64 30.88 -3.15
C SER A 153 6.20 31.11 -2.67
N GLY A 154 5.77 30.36 -1.66
CA GLY A 154 4.43 30.43 -1.09
C GLY A 154 3.86 29.05 -0.77
N SER A 155 2.67 28.99 -0.17
CA SER A 155 1.99 27.71 0.09
C SER A 155 1.46 27.12 -1.22
N CYS A 156 2.27 26.29 -1.86
CA CYS A 156 1.96 25.62 -3.11
C CYS A 156 1.08 24.37 -2.84
N PRO A 157 0.13 24.01 -3.72
CA PRO A 157 -0.53 22.72 -3.63
C PRO A 157 0.49 21.57 -3.67
N VAL A 158 0.16 20.46 -3.02
CA VAL A 158 0.90 19.20 -3.15
C VAL A 158 0.87 18.77 -4.61
N GLN A 159 2.01 18.29 -5.11
CA GLN A 159 2.11 17.74 -6.45
C GLN A 159 2.45 16.26 -6.41
N VAL A 160 2.01 15.54 -7.44
CA VAL A 160 2.49 14.19 -7.70
C VAL A 160 3.96 14.27 -8.09
N SER A 161 4.78 13.46 -7.42
CA SER A 161 6.22 13.36 -7.67
C SER A 161 6.52 13.08 -9.13
N VAL A 162 7.63 13.62 -9.64
CA VAL A 162 8.01 13.47 -11.07
C VAL A 162 8.11 11.99 -11.48
N SER A 163 8.60 11.13 -10.59
CA SER A 163 8.72 9.68 -10.82
C SER A 163 7.38 8.93 -10.90
N TRP A 164 6.28 9.57 -10.50
CA TRP A 164 4.94 8.99 -10.51
C TRP A 164 4.05 9.52 -11.63
N LYS A 165 4.39 10.68 -12.23
CA LYS A 165 3.51 11.39 -13.17
C LYS A 165 3.00 10.51 -14.30
N ASP A 166 3.87 9.71 -14.91
CA ASP A 166 3.52 8.89 -16.09
C ASP A 166 2.61 7.70 -15.74
N SER A 167 2.54 7.30 -14.47
CA SER A 167 1.76 6.14 -14.01
C SER A 167 0.69 6.50 -12.98
N TRP A 168 0.52 7.78 -12.67
CA TRP A 168 -0.35 8.23 -11.59
C TRP A 168 -1.80 7.85 -11.85
N ASP A 169 -2.30 8.06 -13.06
CA ASP A 169 -3.70 7.76 -13.42
C ASP A 169 -4.05 6.27 -13.20
N GLU A 170 -3.08 5.37 -13.34
CA GLU A 170 -3.26 3.93 -13.14
C GLU A 170 -2.97 3.50 -11.69
N ALA A 171 -2.08 4.20 -10.98
CA ALA A 171 -1.61 3.80 -9.65
C ALA A 171 -2.29 4.55 -8.48
N ALA A 172 -2.91 5.70 -8.72
CA ALA A 172 -3.46 6.58 -7.69
C ALA A 172 -4.48 5.86 -6.81
N GLU A 173 -5.37 5.08 -7.42
CA GLU A 173 -6.40 4.36 -6.67
C GLU A 173 -5.80 3.25 -5.79
N LEU A 174 -4.81 2.51 -6.31
CA LEU A 174 -4.10 1.50 -5.51
C LEU A 174 -3.27 2.14 -4.39
N TRP A 175 -2.70 3.33 -4.62
CA TRP A 175 -1.98 4.07 -3.59
C TRP A 175 -2.92 4.55 -2.47
N ARG A 176 -4.08 5.14 -2.81
CA ARG A 176 -5.10 5.55 -1.83
C ARG A 176 -5.63 4.36 -1.06
N LEU A 177 -5.98 3.27 -1.75
CA LEU A 177 -6.39 2.02 -1.13
C LEU A 177 -5.29 1.52 -0.17
N SER A 178 -4.03 1.49 -0.59
CA SER A 178 -2.93 1.07 0.28
C SER A 178 -2.84 1.90 1.57
N LEU A 179 -3.06 3.22 1.52
CA LEU A 179 -3.08 4.07 2.71
C LEU A 179 -4.27 3.75 3.64
N GLN A 180 -5.48 3.67 3.11
CA GLN A 180 -6.67 3.28 3.89
C GLN A 180 -6.42 1.97 4.64
N VAL A 181 -5.81 1.01 3.94
CA VAL A 181 -5.48 -0.30 4.48
C VAL A 181 -4.39 -0.23 5.54
N LEU A 182 -3.36 0.59 5.33
CA LEU A 182 -2.33 0.84 6.31
C LEU A 182 -2.92 1.36 7.62
N GLY A 183 -3.93 2.25 7.55
CA GLY A 183 -4.71 2.70 8.72
C GLY A 183 -5.32 1.52 9.50
N GLY A 184 -5.93 0.57 8.79
CA GLY A 184 -6.41 -0.69 9.37
C GLY A 184 -5.30 -1.54 10.00
N CYS A 185 -4.17 -1.70 9.31
CA CYS A 185 -3.01 -2.44 9.82
C CYS A 185 -2.46 -1.82 11.11
N ILE A 186 -2.39 -0.49 11.22
CA ILE A 186 -1.93 0.18 12.44
C ILE A 186 -2.82 -0.15 13.64
N ARG A 187 -4.14 -0.18 13.44
CA ARG A 187 -5.12 -0.49 14.49
C ARG A 187 -5.05 -1.96 14.93
N THR A 188 -4.78 -2.88 14.01
CA THR A 188 -4.66 -4.31 14.33
C THR A 188 -3.26 -4.70 14.81
N GLN A 189 -2.23 -3.93 14.44
CA GLN A 189 -0.82 -4.23 14.70
C GLN A 189 -0.07 -2.98 15.14
N PRO A 190 -0.10 -2.65 16.45
CA PRO A 190 0.50 -1.41 16.98
C PRO A 190 2.00 -1.25 16.71
N TRP A 191 2.73 -2.34 16.51
CA TRP A 191 4.16 -2.32 16.18
C TRP A 191 4.45 -1.56 14.87
N VAL A 192 3.49 -1.48 13.95
CA VAL A 192 3.61 -0.75 12.68
C VAL A 192 3.86 0.74 12.92
N VAL A 193 3.33 1.32 14.01
CA VAL A 193 3.56 2.74 14.35
C VAL A 193 5.02 3.03 14.63
N GLY A 194 5.72 2.12 15.31
CA GLY A 194 7.17 2.22 15.51
C GLY A 194 7.91 2.31 14.18
N LEU A 195 7.53 1.47 13.22
CA LEU A 195 8.15 1.46 11.90
C LEU A 195 7.84 2.72 11.07
N ILE A 196 6.60 3.22 11.13
CA ILE A 196 6.18 4.47 10.49
C ILE A 196 7.06 5.64 10.92
N ARG A 197 7.46 5.66 12.20
CA ARG A 197 8.38 6.66 12.75
C ARG A 197 9.83 6.40 12.33
N GLU A 198 10.31 5.15 12.46
CA GLU A 198 11.67 4.75 12.06
C GLU A 198 11.99 5.07 10.59
N GLU A 199 11.04 4.82 9.68
CA GLU A 199 11.20 5.09 8.24
C GLU A 199 10.98 6.57 7.87
N GLY A 200 10.68 7.42 8.85
CA GLY A 200 10.45 8.85 8.65
C GLY A 200 9.19 9.17 7.85
N TRP A 201 8.28 8.21 7.67
CA TRP A 201 7.03 8.42 6.93
C TRP A 201 6.17 9.48 7.63
N LEU A 202 5.98 9.35 8.95
CA LEU A 202 5.18 10.30 9.74
C LEU A 202 5.70 11.72 9.61
N GLN A 203 6.99 11.92 9.90
CA GLN A 203 7.59 13.25 9.89
C GLN A 203 7.52 13.89 8.49
N HIS A 204 7.75 13.10 7.44
CA HIS A 204 7.64 13.57 6.07
C HIS A 204 6.21 14.02 5.73
N THR A 205 5.22 13.17 6.01
CA THR A 205 3.81 13.44 5.71
C THR A 205 3.31 14.69 6.43
N ILE A 206 3.57 14.83 7.74
CA ILE A 206 3.08 15.99 8.50
C ILE A 206 3.78 17.29 8.09
N SER A 207 5.07 17.22 7.74
CA SER A 207 5.83 18.38 7.24
C SER A 207 5.28 18.84 5.89
N MET A 208 5.02 17.90 4.98
CA MET A 208 4.43 18.17 3.67
C MET A 208 3.03 18.80 3.82
N LEU A 209 2.18 18.20 4.65
CA LEU A 209 0.81 18.69 4.88
C LEU A 209 0.75 20.06 5.55
N ALA A 210 1.72 20.39 6.42
CA ALA A 210 1.80 21.70 7.06
C ALA A 210 2.27 22.81 6.09
N GLN A 211 3.05 22.46 5.06
CA GLN A 211 3.59 23.43 4.11
C GLN A 211 2.65 23.69 2.92
N CYS A 212 1.86 22.69 2.54
CA CYS A 212 1.04 22.75 1.35
C CYS A 212 -0.36 23.32 1.59
N SER A 213 -0.87 24.08 0.63
CA SER A 213 -2.17 24.78 0.74
C SER A 213 -3.37 23.89 0.40
N ALA A 214 -3.15 22.83 -0.37
CA ALA A 214 -4.17 21.87 -0.78
C ALA A 214 -3.53 20.53 -1.17
N LEU A 215 -4.32 19.46 -1.04
CA LEU A 215 -4.03 18.13 -1.59
C LEU A 215 -4.66 17.98 -2.98
N PRO A 216 -4.26 16.97 -3.77
CA PRO A 216 -4.78 16.77 -5.12
C PRO A 216 -6.31 16.63 -5.19
N ASP A 217 -6.91 15.96 -4.19
CA ASP A 217 -8.34 15.69 -4.12
C ASP A 217 -8.77 15.35 -2.69
N GLN A 218 -10.09 15.32 -2.46
CA GLN A 218 -10.70 15.05 -1.16
C GLN A 218 -10.42 13.62 -0.68
N ASN A 219 -10.43 12.60 -1.55
CA ASN A 219 -10.18 11.21 -1.15
C ASN A 219 -8.73 11.06 -0.66
N THR A 220 -7.77 11.73 -1.30
CA THR A 220 -6.38 11.78 -0.85
C THR A 220 -6.25 12.39 0.54
N GLN A 221 -7.02 13.44 0.85
CA GLN A 221 -7.06 14.01 2.20
C GLN A 221 -7.62 13.02 3.22
N GLU A 222 -8.73 12.36 2.90
CA GLU A 222 -9.40 11.41 3.80
C GLU A 222 -8.51 10.22 4.16
N VAL A 223 -7.85 9.59 3.19
CA VAL A 223 -6.98 8.43 3.46
C VAL A 223 -5.72 8.82 4.25
N LEU A 224 -5.15 10.01 4.01
CA LEU A 224 -4.02 10.49 4.79
C LEU A 224 -4.44 10.84 6.23
N GLU A 225 -5.59 11.49 6.38
CA GLU A 225 -6.17 11.82 7.69
C GLU A 225 -6.47 10.54 8.48
N GLU A 226 -7.04 9.51 7.85
CA GLU A 226 -7.33 8.22 8.47
C GLU A 226 -6.06 7.53 9.02
N VAL A 227 -4.97 7.52 8.24
CA VAL A 227 -3.69 6.95 8.67
C VAL A 227 -3.13 7.73 9.87
N LEU A 228 -3.16 9.07 9.81
CA LEU A 228 -2.67 9.90 10.92
C LEU A 228 -3.52 9.72 12.19
N CYS A 229 -4.84 9.62 12.07
CA CYS A 229 -5.73 9.27 13.17
C CYS A 229 -5.36 7.91 13.78
N ALA A 230 -5.15 6.88 12.95
CA ALA A 230 -4.73 5.57 13.43
C ALA A 230 -3.39 5.61 14.18
N VAL A 231 -2.44 6.44 13.72
CA VAL A 231 -1.15 6.63 14.39
C VAL A 231 -1.31 7.29 15.77
N VAL A 232 -2.10 8.37 15.90
CA VAL A 232 -2.23 9.09 17.17
C VAL A 232 -2.98 8.30 18.23
N GLU A 233 -3.94 7.46 17.82
CA GLU A 233 -4.66 6.59 18.73
C GLU A 233 -3.77 5.53 19.37
N GLN A 234 -2.71 5.12 18.68
CA GLN A 234 -1.80 4.06 19.11
C GLN A 234 -0.51 4.59 19.78
N CYS A 235 -0.17 5.87 19.62
CA CYS A 235 1.08 6.43 20.12
C CYS A 235 0.94 7.88 20.61
N SER A 236 1.06 8.07 21.93
CA SER A 236 0.99 9.38 22.57
C SER A 236 2.12 10.33 22.16
N VAL A 237 3.30 9.81 21.82
CA VAL A 237 4.42 10.62 21.32
C VAL A 237 4.07 11.21 19.95
N SER A 238 3.58 10.38 19.01
CA SER A 238 3.10 10.86 17.70
C SER A 238 1.95 11.86 17.84
N GLN A 239 1.04 11.64 18.80
CA GLN A 239 -0.04 12.57 19.09
C GLN A 239 0.50 13.96 19.48
N GLN A 240 1.52 14.02 20.34
CA GLN A 240 2.16 15.28 20.72
C GLN A 240 2.87 15.94 19.54
N GLU A 241 3.65 15.18 18.75
CA GLU A 241 4.35 15.67 17.56
C GLU A 241 3.37 16.32 16.56
N ILE A 242 2.28 15.63 16.22
CA ILE A 242 1.27 16.16 15.30
C ILE A 242 0.59 17.41 15.88
N ARG A 243 0.25 17.38 17.17
CA ARG A 243 -0.39 18.53 17.85
C ARG A 243 0.49 19.78 17.80
N GLU A 244 1.79 19.63 17.97
CA GLU A 244 2.74 20.75 17.88
C GLU A 244 2.83 21.32 16.48
N VAL A 245 2.90 20.46 15.46
CA VAL A 245 2.90 20.90 14.05
C VAL A 245 1.61 21.62 13.71
N MET A 246 0.45 21.08 14.11
CA MET A 246 -0.87 21.70 13.86
C MET A 246 -1.03 23.06 14.53
N ARG A 247 -0.41 23.30 15.69
CA ARG A 247 -0.44 24.61 16.36
C ARG A 247 0.41 25.66 15.64
N ARG A 248 1.47 25.23 14.97
CA ARG A 248 2.37 26.09 14.18
C ARG A 248 1.90 26.24 12.73
N ASP A 249 0.98 25.39 12.28
CA ASP A 249 0.43 25.44 10.94
C ASP A 249 -0.47 26.68 10.77
N HIS A 250 -0.09 27.54 9.84
CA HIS A 250 -0.76 28.81 9.52
C HIS A 250 -1.62 28.70 8.24
N GLY A 251 -2.37 27.61 8.10
CA GLY A 251 -3.38 27.43 7.03
C GLY A 251 -3.06 26.38 5.97
N GLY A 252 -2.08 25.51 6.24
CA GLY A 252 -1.77 24.33 5.44
C GLY A 252 -2.88 23.28 5.49
N ALA A 253 -2.74 22.25 4.65
CA ALA A 253 -3.70 21.16 4.51
C ALA A 253 -3.89 20.39 5.82
N LEU A 254 -2.84 20.28 6.65
CA LEU A 254 -2.91 19.61 7.95
C LEU A 254 -3.95 20.25 8.87
N SER A 255 -4.02 21.59 8.92
CA SER A 255 -5.02 22.32 9.71
C SER A 255 -6.47 22.10 9.23
N ARG A 256 -6.70 21.52 8.05
CA ARG A 256 -8.06 21.25 7.53
C ARG A 256 -8.59 19.87 7.88
N MET A 257 -7.74 18.99 8.42
CA MET A 257 -8.09 17.64 8.87
C MET A 257 -8.81 17.68 10.22
N ARG A 258 -10.16 17.68 10.18
CA ARG A 258 -11.03 17.88 11.35
C ARG A 258 -10.98 16.71 12.34
N SER A 259 -11.06 15.48 11.85
CA SER A 259 -11.01 14.27 12.66
C SER A 259 -9.65 14.15 13.36
N LEU A 260 -8.58 14.53 12.66
CA LEU A 260 -7.24 14.55 13.26
C LEU A 260 -7.15 15.63 14.36
N LYS A 261 -7.67 16.83 14.12
CA LYS A 261 -7.74 17.90 15.14
C LYS A 261 -8.42 17.43 16.43
N GLU A 262 -9.57 16.79 16.28
CA GLU A 262 -10.33 16.22 17.40
C GLU A 262 -9.49 15.16 18.14
N SER A 263 -8.85 14.25 17.40
CA SER A 263 -8.01 13.17 17.94
C SER A 263 -6.77 13.67 18.70
N VAL A 264 -6.25 14.85 18.35
CA VAL A 264 -5.13 15.49 19.08
C VAL A 264 -5.59 16.52 20.12
N GLY A 265 -6.91 16.67 20.35
CA GLY A 265 -7.48 17.57 21.33
C GLY A 265 -7.28 19.05 21.00
N LEU A 266 -7.41 19.42 19.72
CA LEU A 266 -7.50 20.79 19.24
C LEU A 266 -8.95 21.06 18.78
N LYS A 267 -9.55 22.14 19.30
CA LYS A 267 -10.90 22.59 18.91
C LYS A 267 -10.81 23.50 17.70
#